data_AF-A0A423SVA7-F1
#
_entry.id   AF-A0A423SVA7-F1
#
_cell.length_a   1.000
_cell.length_b   1.000
_cell.length_c   1.000
_cell.angle_alpha   90.00
_cell.angle_beta   90.00
_cell.angle_gamma   90.00
#
_symmetry.space_group_name_H-M   'P 1'
#
loop_
_entity.id
_entity.type
_entity.pdbx_description
1 polymer ?
#
loop_
_entity_poly.entity_id
_entity_poly.type
_entity_poly.pdbx_seq_one_letter_code
_entity_poly.pdbx_strand_id
1 'polypeptide(L)'
;MAAQTPTSGATDSPSRRIVAKPVKTIVPAAEDCPYTQFYCEENVWRLCEYVRCHEPSDLVKCHVVFISNESRCVPLWRQRMGKSEDKLVTWDYHVVFMYEPDDRCLVFDLDSDLPFPTYFHKYVTETLRTDHILSPEHYRYFRVVPASVFLQKFASDRRHMRREDGTWTQPPPSTPPISTPESVHNIDDFISMDPKRGFGTVYNLQDFVRRFYKNL
;
A
#
# COMPACT_ATOMS: atom_id res chain seq x y z
N MET A 1 -67.74 -0.27 34.01
CA MET A 1 -67.08 -0.03 32.71
C MET A 1 -65.59 0.15 32.99
N ALA A 2 -64.77 -0.83 32.63
CA ALA A 2 -63.31 -0.69 32.61
C ALA A 2 -62.81 -1.54 31.44
N ALA A 3 -62.26 -0.87 30.44
CA ALA A 3 -61.77 -1.48 29.20
C ALA A 3 -60.40 -2.12 29.45
N GLN A 4 -60.25 -3.38 29.03
CA GLN A 4 -58.95 -4.05 28.93
C GLN A 4 -58.43 -3.89 27.51
N THR A 5 -57.27 -3.26 27.37
CA THR A 5 -56.53 -3.13 26.11
C THR A 5 -55.54 -4.30 26.00
N PRO A 6 -55.43 -5.00 24.85
CA PRO A 6 -54.44 -6.04 24.68
C PRO A 6 -53.09 -5.43 24.27
N THR A 7 -52.03 -5.73 25.00
CA THR A 7 -50.65 -5.43 24.62
C THR A 7 -50.18 -6.43 23.55
N SER A 8 -49.93 -5.93 22.33
CA SER A 8 -49.31 -6.68 21.24
C SER A 8 -47.83 -6.94 21.54
N GLY A 9 -47.44 -8.20 21.62
CA GLY A 9 -46.03 -8.61 21.68
C GLY A 9 -45.34 -8.37 20.34
N ALA A 10 -44.36 -7.47 20.33
CA ALA A 10 -43.41 -7.34 19.23
C ALA A 10 -42.38 -8.47 19.37
N THR A 11 -42.40 -9.42 18.44
CA THR A 11 -41.35 -10.43 18.28
C THR A 11 -40.10 -9.77 17.72
N ASP A 12 -39.10 -9.56 18.57
CA ASP A 12 -37.78 -9.09 18.18
C ASP A 12 -37.10 -10.18 17.35
N SER A 13 -36.87 -9.89 16.07
CA SER A 13 -36.18 -10.82 15.16
C SER A 13 -34.67 -10.69 15.36
N PRO A 14 -33.92 -11.78 15.59
CA PRO A 14 -32.49 -11.67 15.82
C PRO A 14 -31.82 -11.20 14.54
N SER A 15 -31.25 -9.99 14.57
CA SER A 15 -30.35 -9.49 13.53
C SER A 15 -29.25 -10.53 13.31
N ARG A 16 -29.25 -11.19 12.14
CA ARG A 16 -28.17 -12.09 11.71
C ARG A 16 -26.87 -11.29 11.72
N ARG A 17 -26.02 -11.49 12.73
CA ARG A 17 -24.61 -11.09 12.65
C ARG A 17 -24.00 -11.82 11.47
N ILE A 18 -23.76 -11.10 10.38
CA ILE A 18 -23.00 -11.60 9.24
C ILE A 18 -21.59 -11.86 9.77
N VAL A 19 -21.22 -13.14 9.91
CA VAL A 19 -19.86 -13.52 10.24
C VAL A 19 -19.01 -13.16 9.02
N ALA A 20 -18.17 -12.14 9.15
CA ALA A 20 -17.26 -11.75 8.07
C ALA A 20 -16.38 -12.94 7.69
N LYS A 21 -16.40 -13.33 6.42
CA LYS A 21 -15.52 -14.40 5.92
C LYS A 21 -14.06 -14.01 6.17
N PRO A 22 -13.19 -14.92 6.63
CA PRO A 22 -11.77 -14.62 6.77
C PRO A 22 -11.20 -14.17 5.41
N VAL A 23 -10.29 -13.19 5.43
CA VAL A 23 -9.60 -12.76 4.21
C VAL A 23 -8.57 -13.83 3.84
N LYS A 24 -8.51 -14.21 2.56
CA LYS A 24 -7.47 -15.11 2.05
C LYS A 24 -6.11 -14.45 2.19
N THR A 25 -5.16 -15.16 2.76
CA THR A 25 -3.75 -14.77 2.77
C THR A 25 -3.12 -15.15 1.43
N ILE A 26 -2.58 -14.18 0.70
CA ILE A 26 -1.96 -14.40 -0.64
C ILE A 26 -0.45 -14.11 -0.68
N VAL A 27 0.12 -13.70 0.45
CA VAL A 27 1.57 -13.46 0.65
C VAL A 27 2.01 -14.11 1.96
N PRO A 28 3.31 -14.36 2.18
CA PRO A 28 3.82 -14.92 3.43
C PRO A 28 3.53 -14.02 4.65
N ALA A 29 3.80 -14.55 5.85
CA ALA A 29 3.89 -13.72 7.05
C ALA A 29 5.01 -12.67 6.89
N ALA A 30 4.94 -11.56 7.63
CA ALA A 30 5.87 -10.44 7.46
C ALA A 30 7.33 -10.84 7.68
N GLU A 31 7.57 -11.71 8.66
CA GLU A 31 8.87 -12.27 9.03
C GLU A 31 9.46 -13.20 7.96
N ASP A 32 8.62 -13.77 7.10
CA ASP A 32 9.02 -14.68 6.02
C ASP A 32 9.15 -13.96 4.66
N CYS A 33 8.79 -12.67 4.59
CA CYS A 33 8.91 -11.88 3.38
C CYS A 33 10.38 -11.46 3.17
N PRO A 34 10.92 -11.58 1.94
CA PRO A 34 12.19 -10.94 1.60
C PRO A 34 12.09 -9.44 1.85
N TYR A 35 13.05 -8.90 2.61
CA TYR A 35 13.04 -7.50 3.00
C TYR A 35 14.46 -6.94 3.00
N THR A 36 14.62 -5.77 2.37
CA THR A 36 15.78 -4.90 2.51
C THR A 36 15.29 -3.49 2.79
N GLN A 37 15.72 -2.92 3.92
CA GLN A 37 15.35 -1.57 4.33
C GLN A 37 15.77 -0.54 3.27
N PHE A 38 14.91 0.44 2.98
CA PHE A 38 15.09 1.46 1.93
C PHE A 38 15.01 0.98 0.48
N TYR A 39 14.62 -0.28 0.25
CA TYR A 39 14.35 -0.82 -1.09
C TYR A 39 12.88 -1.31 -1.16
N CYS A 40 11.95 -0.48 -0.69
CA CYS A 40 10.53 -0.81 -0.60
C CYS A 40 9.92 -1.21 -1.95
N GLU A 41 10.40 -0.64 -3.04
CA GLU A 41 10.04 -0.97 -4.42
C GLU A 41 10.43 -2.41 -4.80
N GLU A 42 11.61 -2.88 -4.39
CA GLU A 42 12.04 -4.26 -4.63
C GLU A 42 11.33 -5.23 -3.68
N ASN A 43 11.11 -4.84 -2.42
CA ASN A 43 10.37 -5.65 -1.46
C ASN A 43 8.95 -5.92 -1.96
N VAL A 44 8.24 -4.88 -2.44
CA VAL A 44 6.91 -5.02 -3.03
C VAL A 44 6.93 -5.78 -4.36
N TRP A 45 7.97 -5.63 -5.17
CA TRP A 45 8.13 -6.46 -6.38
C TRP A 45 8.17 -7.95 -6.03
N ARG A 46 8.85 -8.33 -4.93
CA ARG A 46 8.90 -9.73 -4.46
C ARG A 46 7.56 -10.24 -3.95
N LEU A 47 6.76 -9.38 -3.31
CA LEU A 47 5.37 -9.75 -2.96
C LEU A 47 4.55 -10.03 -4.21
N CYS A 48 4.69 -9.19 -5.24
CA CYS A 48 4.01 -9.41 -6.53
C CYS A 48 4.46 -10.71 -7.19
N GLU A 49 5.77 -10.99 -7.19
CA GLU A 49 6.33 -12.22 -7.74
C GLU A 49 5.82 -13.45 -6.99
N TYR A 50 5.78 -13.39 -5.66
CA TYR A 50 5.24 -14.46 -4.83
C TYR A 50 3.79 -14.80 -5.23
N VAL A 51 2.93 -13.78 -5.33
CA VAL A 51 1.53 -13.96 -5.74
C VAL A 51 1.45 -14.54 -7.16
N ARG A 52 2.28 -14.06 -8.10
CA ARG A 52 2.31 -14.62 -9.47
C ARG A 52 2.62 -16.12 -9.47
N CYS A 53 3.50 -16.58 -8.59
CA CYS A 53 3.92 -17.98 -8.54
C CYS A 53 2.97 -18.90 -7.75
N HIS A 54 2.36 -18.41 -6.67
CA HIS A 54 1.58 -19.22 -5.74
C HIS A 54 0.06 -19.01 -5.87
N GLU A 55 -0.35 -17.80 -6.24
CA GLU A 55 -1.75 -17.38 -6.32
C GLU A 55 -2.05 -16.59 -7.61
N PRO A 56 -1.70 -17.12 -8.81
CA PRO A 56 -1.72 -16.37 -10.07
C PRO A 56 -3.10 -15.79 -10.40
N SER A 57 -4.19 -16.45 -10.01
CA SER A 57 -5.56 -15.97 -10.22
C SER A 57 -5.91 -14.72 -9.40
N ASP A 58 -5.18 -14.44 -8.33
CA ASP A 58 -5.39 -13.25 -7.49
C ASP A 58 -4.49 -12.08 -7.88
N LEU A 59 -3.47 -12.27 -8.72
CA LEU A 59 -2.55 -11.21 -9.15
C LEU A 59 -3.28 -10.02 -9.83
N VAL A 60 -4.35 -10.30 -10.56
CA VAL A 60 -5.23 -9.30 -11.20
C VAL A 60 -5.92 -8.37 -10.19
N LYS A 61 -6.08 -8.82 -8.94
CA LYS A 61 -6.67 -8.07 -7.83
C LYS A 61 -5.63 -7.32 -6.99
N CYS A 62 -4.38 -7.34 -7.44
CA CYS A 62 -3.26 -6.79 -6.69
C CYS A 62 -2.74 -5.50 -7.34
N HIS A 63 -2.35 -4.56 -6.49
CA HIS A 63 -1.82 -3.26 -6.89
C HIS A 63 -0.53 -2.96 -6.16
N VAL A 64 0.33 -2.19 -6.82
CA VAL A 64 1.52 -1.57 -6.25
C VAL A 64 1.27 -0.08 -6.19
N VAL A 65 1.49 0.51 -5.03
CA VAL A 65 1.24 1.94 -4.81
C VAL A 65 2.53 2.64 -4.44
N PHE A 66 3.01 3.49 -5.33
CA PHE A 66 4.05 4.46 -5.02
C PHE A 66 3.40 5.68 -4.38
N ILE A 67 3.97 6.13 -3.27
CA ILE A 67 3.52 7.29 -2.50
C ILE A 67 4.65 8.31 -2.56
N SER A 68 4.41 9.45 -3.18
CA SER A 68 5.39 10.54 -3.30
C SER A 68 4.66 11.85 -3.64
N ASN A 69 5.42 12.89 -3.94
CA ASN A 69 4.95 14.19 -4.41
C ASN A 69 6.09 14.89 -5.17
N GLU A 70 5.83 16.10 -5.67
CA GLU A 70 6.82 16.88 -6.43
C GLU A 70 8.05 17.23 -5.58
N SER A 71 7.87 17.50 -4.29
CA SER A 71 8.95 17.84 -3.36
C SER A 71 9.77 16.64 -2.89
N ARG A 72 9.33 15.41 -3.21
CA ARG A 72 9.87 14.17 -2.63
C ARG A 72 10.00 14.28 -1.11
N CYS A 73 8.90 14.68 -0.48
CA CYS A 73 8.82 14.91 0.95
C CYS A 73 7.42 14.53 1.41
N VAL A 74 7.20 13.23 1.65
CA VAL A 74 5.90 12.68 2.07
C VAL A 74 5.95 12.14 3.50
N PRO A 75 5.23 12.76 4.45
CA PRO A 75 5.16 12.26 5.82
C PRO A 75 4.21 11.06 5.92
N LEU A 76 4.69 9.97 6.51
CA LEU A 76 3.93 8.76 6.82
C LEU A 76 4.10 8.42 8.30
N TRP A 77 2.98 8.23 8.99
CA TRP A 77 2.94 7.80 10.38
C TRP A 77 3.01 6.28 10.49
N ARG A 78 3.20 5.77 11.72
CA ARG A 78 3.13 4.32 11.96
C ARG A 78 4.18 3.56 11.12
N GLN A 79 5.39 4.11 11.06
CA GLN A 79 6.54 3.54 10.34
C GLN A 79 7.58 3.05 11.36
N ARG A 80 8.08 1.82 11.20
CA ARG A 80 9.01 1.15 12.14
C ARG A 80 10.24 1.98 12.49
N MET A 81 10.74 2.73 11.51
CA MET A 81 11.88 3.63 11.65
C MET A 81 11.60 4.91 12.44
N GLY A 82 10.32 5.26 12.65
CA GLY A 82 9.90 6.44 13.37
C GLY A 82 10.39 6.40 14.83
N LYS A 83 11.00 7.52 15.26
CA LYS A 83 11.54 7.64 16.62
C LYS A 83 10.58 8.31 17.59
N SER A 84 9.63 9.10 17.08
CA SER A 84 8.57 9.71 17.87
C SER A 84 7.53 8.68 18.31
N GLU A 85 6.67 9.07 19.26
CA GLU A 85 5.54 8.25 19.71
C GLU A 85 4.61 7.84 18.56
N ASP A 86 4.31 8.79 17.68
CA ASP A 86 3.47 8.54 16.51
C ASP A 86 4.19 7.84 15.34
N LYS A 87 5.49 7.53 15.50
CA LYS A 87 6.30 6.81 14.52
C LYS A 87 6.30 7.49 13.13
N LEU A 88 6.41 8.81 13.11
CA LEU A 88 6.46 9.62 11.88
C LEU A 88 7.83 9.48 11.18
N VAL A 89 7.78 9.27 9.86
CA VAL A 89 8.93 9.32 8.95
C VAL A 89 8.55 10.14 7.72
N THR A 90 9.48 10.96 7.24
CA THR A 90 9.35 11.68 5.98
C THR A 90 10.17 10.96 4.92
N TRP A 91 9.49 10.48 3.88
CA TRP A 91 10.10 9.74 2.78
C TRP A 91 10.22 10.61 1.53
N ASP A 92 11.19 10.31 0.68
CA ASP A 92 11.24 10.81 -0.70
C ASP A 92 10.19 10.10 -1.57
N TYR A 93 10.07 8.80 -1.41
CA TYR A 93 8.93 7.99 -1.82
C TYR A 93 8.81 6.76 -0.91
N HIS A 94 7.63 6.16 -0.88
CA HIS A 94 7.41 4.86 -0.25
C HIS A 94 6.56 3.97 -1.16
N VAL A 95 6.70 2.66 -1.05
CA VAL A 95 5.95 1.71 -1.88
C VAL A 95 5.26 0.68 -1.01
N VAL A 96 3.97 0.48 -1.26
CA VAL A 96 3.15 -0.53 -0.58
C VAL A 96 2.47 -1.45 -1.58
N PHE A 97 2.21 -2.69 -1.15
CA PHE A 97 1.42 -3.65 -1.90
C PHE A 97 -0.04 -3.63 -1.42
N MET A 98 -0.99 -3.75 -2.33
CA MET A 98 -2.43 -3.76 -2.01
C MET A 98 -3.13 -4.95 -2.66
N TYR A 99 -4.11 -5.52 -1.95
CA TYR A 99 -4.96 -6.61 -2.42
C TYR A 99 -6.44 -6.25 -2.25
N GLU A 100 -7.20 -6.29 -3.33
CA GLU A 100 -8.65 -6.02 -3.38
C GLU A 100 -9.41 -7.33 -3.73
N PRO A 101 -9.52 -8.30 -2.79
CA PRO A 101 -10.16 -9.60 -3.05
C PRO A 101 -11.64 -9.48 -3.45
N ASP A 102 -12.32 -8.48 -2.88
CA ASP A 102 -13.75 -8.22 -2.99
C ASP A 102 -14.02 -6.73 -2.68
N ASP A 103 -14.98 -6.42 -1.81
CA ASP A 103 -15.24 -5.06 -1.34
C ASP A 103 -14.23 -4.59 -0.28
N ARG A 104 -13.40 -5.51 0.22
CA ARG A 104 -12.31 -5.20 1.14
C ARG A 104 -11.05 -4.88 0.36
N CYS A 105 -10.26 -3.99 0.93
CA CYS A 105 -8.91 -3.72 0.48
C CYS A 105 -7.92 -3.85 1.65
N LEU A 106 -6.83 -4.56 1.42
CA LEU A 106 -5.74 -4.77 2.36
C LEU A 106 -4.47 -4.08 1.86
N VAL A 107 -3.70 -3.53 2.79
CA VAL A 107 -2.39 -2.92 2.58
C VAL A 107 -1.33 -3.77 3.25
N PHE A 108 -0.25 -4.03 2.52
CA PHE A 108 0.92 -4.78 2.96
C PHE A 108 2.11 -3.82 2.87
N ASP A 109 2.52 -3.33 4.02
CA ASP A 109 3.64 -2.40 4.21
C ASP A 109 4.63 -3.05 5.17
N LEU A 110 5.78 -3.48 4.65
CA LEU A 110 6.83 -4.12 5.45
C LEU A 110 7.57 -3.12 6.35
N ASP A 111 7.38 -1.82 6.15
CA ASP A 111 7.97 -0.76 6.96
C ASP A 111 6.99 -0.21 8.01
N SER A 112 5.74 -0.69 8.05
CA SER A 112 4.73 -0.23 9.02
C SER A 112 4.82 -0.93 10.39
N ASP A 113 4.48 -0.20 11.46
CA ASP A 113 4.24 -0.78 12.79
C ASP A 113 2.79 -1.29 12.98
N LEU A 114 1.92 -1.09 11.98
CA LEU A 114 0.58 -1.67 11.94
C LEU A 114 0.63 -3.18 11.60
N PRO A 115 -0.48 -3.93 11.80
CA PRO A 115 -0.55 -5.33 11.39
C PRO A 115 -0.20 -5.56 9.92
N PHE A 116 0.30 -6.75 9.60
CA PHE A 116 0.59 -7.15 8.23
C PHE A 116 -0.25 -8.39 7.87
N PRO A 117 -1.28 -8.26 6.99
CA PRO A 117 -1.78 -7.03 6.37
C PRO A 117 -2.56 -6.12 7.32
N THR A 118 -2.74 -4.86 6.90
CA THR A 118 -3.64 -3.89 7.52
C THR A 118 -4.83 -3.60 6.60
N TYR A 119 -6.03 -3.48 7.16
CA TYR A 119 -7.19 -3.01 6.39
C TYR A 119 -6.99 -1.59 5.90
N PHE A 120 -7.36 -1.31 4.65
CA PHE A 120 -7.13 -0.03 3.98
C PHE A 120 -7.61 1.18 4.80
N HIS A 121 -8.83 1.12 5.38
CA HIS A 121 -9.36 2.21 6.20
C HIS A 121 -8.47 2.52 7.42
N LYS A 122 -7.88 1.49 8.04
CA LYS A 122 -6.96 1.65 9.17
C LYS A 122 -5.64 2.25 8.72
N TYR A 123 -5.08 1.79 7.59
CA TYR A 123 -3.87 2.38 7.02
C TYR A 123 -4.07 3.87 6.65
N VAL A 124 -5.20 4.21 6.03
CA VAL A 124 -5.55 5.59 5.71
C VAL A 124 -5.65 6.44 6.98
N THR A 125 -6.33 5.97 8.02
CA THR A 125 -6.58 6.78 9.22
C THR A 125 -5.35 6.91 10.12
N GLU A 126 -4.48 5.89 10.19
CA GLU A 126 -3.34 5.90 11.11
C GLU A 126 -2.01 6.28 10.45
N THR A 127 -1.76 5.81 9.22
CA THR A 127 -0.50 6.04 8.48
C THR A 127 -0.58 7.27 7.59
N LEU A 128 -1.64 7.39 6.78
CA LEU A 128 -1.77 8.52 5.87
C LEU A 128 -2.29 9.75 6.62
N ARG A 129 -3.34 9.61 7.43
CA ARG A 129 -4.11 10.72 8.03
C ARG A 129 -4.63 11.70 6.96
N THR A 130 -5.26 12.79 7.37
CA THR A 130 -5.73 13.82 6.43
C THR A 130 -4.57 14.66 5.87
N ASP A 131 -4.70 15.21 4.67
CA ASP A 131 -3.77 16.23 4.17
C ASP A 131 -3.99 17.59 4.85
N HIS A 132 -5.13 17.84 5.50
CA HIS A 132 -5.40 19.12 6.19
C HIS A 132 -4.46 19.42 7.37
N ILE A 133 -3.72 18.44 7.87
CA ILE A 133 -2.70 18.63 8.91
C ILE A 133 -1.29 18.87 8.33
N LEU A 134 -1.17 18.93 7.00
CA LEU A 134 0.10 19.11 6.28
C LEU A 134 0.12 20.46 5.56
N SER A 135 1.32 20.98 5.32
CA SER A 135 1.51 22.02 4.30
C SER A 135 1.28 21.42 2.89
N PRO A 136 0.77 22.20 1.93
CA PRO A 136 0.52 21.71 0.56
C PRO A 136 1.71 21.06 -0.13
N GLU A 137 2.94 21.51 0.13
CA GLU A 137 4.14 20.88 -0.45
C GLU A 137 4.39 19.45 0.05
N HIS A 138 3.72 19.02 1.13
CA HIS A 138 3.80 17.68 1.71
C HIS A 138 2.59 16.79 1.39
N TYR A 139 1.60 17.30 0.63
CA TYR A 139 0.44 16.50 0.23
C TYR A 139 0.90 15.25 -0.51
N ARG A 140 0.34 14.10 -0.13
CA ARG A 140 0.75 12.82 -0.72
C ARG A 140 -0.10 12.50 -1.94
N TYR A 141 0.56 12.01 -2.97
CA TYR A 141 -0.06 11.47 -4.17
C TYR A 141 0.30 10.00 -4.30
N PHE A 142 -0.59 9.27 -4.98
CA PHE A 142 -0.59 7.81 -5.01
C PHE A 142 -0.61 7.35 -6.46
N ARG A 143 0.52 6.85 -6.96
CA ARG A 143 0.55 6.14 -8.24
C ARG A 143 0.22 4.68 -8.01
N VAL A 144 -0.94 4.27 -8.50
CA VAL A 144 -1.46 2.91 -8.37
C VAL A 144 -1.25 2.16 -9.67
N VAL A 145 -0.45 1.10 -9.62
CA VAL A 145 -0.07 0.27 -10.78
C VAL A 145 -0.61 -1.15 -10.57
N PRO A 146 -1.25 -1.78 -11.56
CA PRO A 146 -1.58 -3.21 -11.47
C PRO A 146 -0.30 -4.04 -11.25
N ALA A 147 -0.35 -5.03 -10.35
CA ALA A 147 0.82 -5.83 -10.00
C ALA A 147 1.44 -6.56 -11.22
N SER A 148 0.61 -7.00 -12.16
CA SER A 148 1.08 -7.61 -13.42
C SER A 148 1.89 -6.63 -14.28
N VAL A 149 1.47 -5.37 -14.35
CA VAL A 149 2.20 -4.31 -15.07
C VAL A 149 3.50 -3.99 -14.36
N PHE A 150 3.48 -3.92 -13.02
CA PHE A 150 4.69 -3.68 -12.24
C PHE A 150 5.75 -4.77 -12.48
N LEU A 151 5.35 -6.05 -12.41
CA LEU A 151 6.25 -7.17 -12.71
C LEU A 151 6.82 -7.13 -14.13
N GLN A 152 6.03 -6.67 -15.11
CA GLN A 152 6.46 -6.61 -16.51
C GLN A 152 7.37 -5.41 -16.82
N LYS A 153 7.17 -4.29 -16.13
CA LYS A 153 7.72 -2.98 -16.54
C LYS A 153 8.75 -2.41 -15.59
N PHE A 154 8.75 -2.78 -14.32
CA PHE A 154 9.66 -2.20 -13.34
C PHE A 154 11.10 -2.67 -13.56
N ALA A 155 12.04 -1.71 -13.54
CA ALA A 155 13.47 -1.97 -13.58
C ALA A 155 14.21 -0.99 -12.67
N SER A 156 15.18 -1.50 -11.90
CA SER A 156 16.07 -0.70 -11.06
C SER A 156 17.43 -1.37 -10.97
N ASP A 157 18.44 -0.72 -11.54
CA ASP A 157 19.86 -1.02 -11.29
C ASP A 157 20.39 -0.43 -9.97
N ARG A 158 19.48 0.13 -9.14
CA ARG A 158 19.76 0.72 -7.82
C ARG A 158 20.66 1.95 -7.83
N ARG A 159 20.93 2.58 -8.99
CA ARG A 159 21.81 3.76 -9.07
C ARG A 159 21.38 4.92 -8.17
N HIS A 160 20.08 5.05 -7.91
CA HIS A 160 19.53 6.10 -7.03
C HIS A 160 19.94 5.93 -5.56
N MET A 161 20.38 4.73 -5.16
CA MET A 161 20.90 4.44 -3.82
C MET A 161 22.44 4.54 -3.76
N ARG A 162 23.12 4.95 -4.84
CA ARG A 162 24.58 5.15 -4.86
C ARG A 162 24.93 6.61 -4.64
N ARG A 163 25.99 6.84 -3.87
CA ARG A 163 26.65 8.13 -3.72
C ARG A 163 27.54 8.42 -4.94
N GLU A 164 27.98 9.66 -5.08
CA GLU A 164 28.88 10.09 -6.16
C GLU A 164 30.22 9.33 -6.13
N ASP A 165 30.70 8.94 -4.94
CA ASP A 165 31.92 8.15 -4.75
C ASP A 165 31.75 6.65 -5.07
N GLY A 166 30.56 6.24 -5.51
CA GLY A 166 30.22 4.86 -5.85
C GLY A 166 29.84 3.97 -4.66
N THR A 167 29.91 4.48 -3.43
CA THR A 167 29.46 3.74 -2.24
C THR A 167 27.94 3.75 -2.11
N TRP A 168 27.40 2.79 -1.36
CA TRP A 168 25.97 2.69 -1.15
C TRP A 168 25.51 3.62 -0.02
N THR A 169 24.37 4.28 -0.22
CA THR A 169 23.70 5.04 0.84
C THR A 169 23.17 4.11 1.93
N GLN A 170 22.70 2.92 1.54
CA GLN A 170 22.24 1.81 2.38
C GLN A 170 22.62 0.47 1.73
N PRO A 171 22.88 -0.60 2.51
CA PRO A 171 23.25 -1.90 1.94
C PRO A 171 22.19 -2.40 0.94
N PRO A 172 22.55 -2.75 -0.30
CA PRO A 172 21.60 -3.21 -1.30
C PRO A 172 21.15 -4.65 -1.02
N PRO A 173 20.01 -5.09 -1.59
CA PRO A 173 19.63 -6.50 -1.59
C PRO A 173 20.73 -7.37 -2.19
N SER A 174 20.96 -8.55 -1.62
CA SER A 174 21.96 -9.51 -2.11
C SER A 174 21.62 -10.11 -3.47
N THR A 175 20.33 -10.06 -3.84
CA THR A 175 19.86 -10.54 -5.14
C THR A 175 20.24 -9.59 -6.26
N PRO A 176 20.36 -10.09 -7.51
CA PRO A 176 20.62 -9.23 -8.67
C PRO A 176 19.57 -8.11 -8.82
N PRO A 177 19.96 -6.96 -9.41
CA PRO A 177 19.01 -5.89 -9.73
C PRO A 177 17.89 -6.37 -10.65
N ILE A 178 16.71 -5.77 -10.52
CA ILE A 178 15.55 -6.09 -11.34
C ILE A 178 15.66 -5.35 -12.67
N SER A 179 15.54 -6.07 -13.78
CA SER A 179 15.55 -5.49 -15.12
C SER A 179 14.52 -6.17 -16.02
N THR A 180 14.17 -5.49 -17.11
CA THR A 180 13.31 -6.03 -18.17
C THR A 180 14.08 -5.98 -19.50
N PRO A 181 13.60 -6.66 -20.56
CA PRO A 181 14.19 -6.52 -21.89
C PRO A 181 14.20 -5.07 -22.40
N GLU A 182 13.27 -4.23 -21.94
CA GLU A 182 13.12 -2.84 -22.38
C GLU A 182 13.86 -1.83 -21.51
N SER A 183 14.20 -2.15 -20.26
CA SER A 183 14.87 -1.22 -19.35
C SER A 183 15.69 -1.91 -18.27
N VAL A 184 16.81 -1.28 -17.91
CA VAL A 184 17.60 -1.61 -16.71
C VAL A 184 17.32 -0.66 -15.55
N HIS A 185 16.64 0.47 -15.81
CA HIS A 185 16.35 1.48 -14.80
C HIS A 185 15.22 2.41 -15.26
N ASN A 186 14.13 2.46 -14.51
CA ASN A 186 13.02 3.38 -14.78
C ASN A 186 12.23 3.78 -13.51
N ILE A 187 12.85 3.68 -12.33
CA ILE A 187 12.16 3.95 -11.05
C ILE A 187 11.52 5.36 -11.00
N ASP A 188 12.14 6.37 -11.62
CA ASP A 188 11.59 7.73 -11.66
C ASP A 188 10.24 7.81 -12.38
N ASP A 189 9.93 6.88 -13.30
CA ASP A 189 8.63 6.81 -13.97
C ASP A 189 7.54 6.29 -13.01
N PHE A 190 7.92 5.55 -11.97
CA PHE A 190 7.03 5.08 -10.91
C PHE A 190 6.93 6.08 -9.75
N ILE A 191 8.03 6.75 -9.40
CA ILE A 191 8.05 7.78 -8.35
C ILE A 191 7.32 9.05 -8.81
N SER A 192 7.44 9.43 -10.09
CA SER A 192 6.80 10.63 -10.60
C SER A 192 5.28 10.58 -10.38
N MET A 193 4.71 11.68 -9.89
CA MET A 193 3.27 11.85 -9.72
C MET A 193 2.63 12.66 -10.87
N ASP A 194 3.35 12.82 -12.00
CA ASP A 194 2.77 13.37 -13.23
C ASP A 194 1.85 12.30 -13.88
N PRO A 195 0.54 12.55 -14.02
CA PRO A 195 -0.38 11.59 -14.64
C PRO A 195 -0.08 11.29 -16.11
N LYS A 196 0.73 12.11 -16.79
CA LYS A 196 1.16 11.89 -18.18
C LYS A 196 2.41 11.01 -18.30
N ARG A 197 3.07 10.72 -17.18
CA ARG A 197 4.30 9.92 -17.11
C ARG A 197 4.01 8.55 -16.49
N GLY A 198 4.82 7.56 -16.87
CA GLY A 198 4.88 6.27 -16.20
C GLY A 198 3.66 5.37 -16.42
N PHE A 199 3.41 4.51 -15.43
CA PHE A 199 2.41 3.45 -15.51
C PHE A 199 1.31 3.63 -14.47
N GLY A 200 0.14 3.02 -14.71
CA GLY A 200 -0.97 3.07 -13.76
C GLY A 200 -1.67 4.44 -13.72
N THR A 201 -2.28 4.75 -12.58
CA THR A 201 -3.08 5.97 -12.39
C THR A 201 -2.61 6.70 -11.13
N VAL A 202 -2.49 8.03 -11.22
CA VAL A 202 -2.14 8.89 -10.08
C VAL A 202 -3.42 9.43 -9.44
N TYR A 203 -3.49 9.37 -8.12
CA TYR A 203 -4.58 9.90 -7.31
C TYR A 203 -4.04 10.88 -6.26
N ASN A 204 -4.84 11.90 -5.92
CA ASN A 204 -4.70 12.58 -4.62
C ASN A 204 -5.28 11.69 -3.51
N LEU A 205 -5.12 12.09 -2.24
CA LEU A 205 -5.64 11.32 -1.11
C LEU A 205 -7.15 11.06 -1.19
N GLN A 206 -7.94 12.08 -1.54
CA GLN A 206 -9.40 11.96 -1.56
C GLN A 206 -9.88 10.94 -2.60
N ASP A 207 -9.33 11.00 -3.82
CA ASP A 207 -9.70 10.10 -4.91
C ASP A 207 -9.16 8.68 -4.66
N PHE A 208 -7.98 8.57 -4.04
CA PHE A 208 -7.41 7.29 -3.61
C PHE A 208 -8.32 6.59 -2.59
N VAL A 209 -8.78 7.33 -1.56
CA VAL A 209 -9.74 6.81 -0.58
C VAL A 209 -11.06 6.44 -1.23
N ARG A 210 -11.60 7.30 -2.11
CA ARG A 210 -12.86 7.02 -2.82
C ARG A 210 -12.79 5.75 -3.67
N ARG A 211 -11.62 5.44 -4.25
CA ARG A 211 -11.43 4.24 -5.09
C ARG A 211 -11.39 2.94 -4.27
N PHE A 212 -10.73 2.94 -3.11
CA PHE A 212 -10.39 1.71 -2.38
C PHE A 212 -11.12 1.52 -1.06
N TYR A 213 -11.85 2.53 -0.59
CA TYR A 213 -12.76 2.41 0.53
C TYR A 213 -14.20 2.33 0.03
N LYS A 214 -14.72 1.10 -0.05
CA LYS A 214 -16.13 0.85 -0.31
C LYS A 214 -16.81 0.69 1.06
N ASN A 215 -17.80 1.53 1.34
CA ASN A 215 -18.64 1.34 2.53
C ASN A 215 -19.37 0.00 2.36
N LEU A 216 -19.06 -0.97 3.23
CA LEU A 216 -19.85 -2.18 3.42
C LEU A 216 -21.10 -1.88 4.24
#